data_AF-A0A965KR47-F1
#
_entry.id   AF-A0A965KR47-F1
#
_cell.length_a   1.000
_cell.length_b   1.000
_cell.length_c   1.000
_cell.angle_alpha   90.00
_cell.angle_beta   90.00
_cell.angle_gamma   90.00
#
_symmetry.space_group_name_H-M   'P 1'
#
loop_
_entity.id
_entity.type
_entity.pdbx_description
1 polymer ?
#
loop_
_entity_poly.entity_id
_entity_poly.type
_entity_poly.pdbx_seq_one_letter_code
_entity_poly.pdbx_strand_id
1 'polypeptide(L)'
;MQMEIRSISQEVHRNFISNLSSASFLQLPEWGAVKTDWKNKSLGIYDGESLIGVALLLTRALPVVAKSFGYIPEGPLFLPHHSHEGKVLAALENYAKQENIFLLRIGPAIAYRDWEPEVIKAALASDHASSLLTTESTVEYQPGRTAMESFKKSG
;
A
#
# COMPACT_ATOMS: atom_id res chain seq x y z
N MET A 1 3.33 -6.78 21.44
CA MET A 1 1.99 -6.45 20.89
C MET A 1 1.94 -6.87 19.43
N GLN A 2 0.85 -7.52 19.06
CA GLN A 2 0.63 -8.12 17.75
C GLN A 2 -0.30 -7.20 16.95
N MET A 3 0.11 -6.80 15.76
CA MET A 3 -0.73 -6.05 14.83
C MET A 3 -1.87 -6.94 14.36
N GLU A 4 -3.08 -6.39 14.24
CA GLU A 4 -4.27 -7.13 13.81
C GLU A 4 -4.98 -6.41 12.67
N ILE A 5 -5.50 -7.19 11.71
CA ILE A 5 -6.32 -6.68 10.61
C ILE A 5 -7.77 -7.08 10.88
N ARG A 6 -8.65 -6.08 10.95
CA ARG A 6 -10.09 -6.28 11.19
C ARG A 6 -10.92 -5.68 10.07
N SER A 7 -12.07 -6.27 9.78
CA SER A 7 -13.07 -5.61 8.92
C SER A 7 -13.68 -4.44 9.68
N ILE A 8 -13.79 -3.29 9.02
CA ILE A 8 -14.42 -2.08 9.57
C ILE A 8 -15.55 -1.60 8.66
N SER A 9 -16.44 -0.75 9.18
CA SER A 9 -17.47 -0.14 8.35
C SER A 9 -16.85 0.88 7.37
N GLN A 10 -17.55 1.15 6.27
CA GLN A 10 -17.16 2.20 5.33
C GLN A 10 -17.14 3.58 6.01
N GLU A 11 -18.02 3.81 6.98
CA GLU A 11 -18.07 5.06 7.75
C GLU A 11 -16.81 5.25 8.60
N VAL A 12 -16.37 4.22 9.34
CA VAL A 12 -15.12 4.28 10.12
C VAL A 12 -13.93 4.51 9.19
N HIS A 13 -13.89 3.84 8.03
CA HIS A 13 -12.85 4.06 7.03
C HIS A 13 -12.85 5.51 6.53
N ARG A 14 -14.02 6.05 6.13
CA ARG A 14 -14.18 7.42 5.64
C ARG A 14 -13.76 8.46 6.68
N ASN A 15 -14.14 8.26 7.94
CA ASN A 15 -13.75 9.14 9.04
C ASN A 15 -12.24 9.07 9.32
N PHE A 16 -11.59 7.91 9.14
CA PHE A 16 -10.14 7.82 9.30
C PHE A 16 -9.41 8.63 8.22
N ILE A 17 -9.77 8.42 6.95
CA ILE A 17 -9.09 9.08 5.82
C ILE A 17 -9.36 10.58 5.76
N SER A 18 -10.50 11.07 6.26
CA SER A 18 -10.80 12.51 6.29
C SER A 18 -9.90 13.29 7.26
N ASN A 19 -9.22 12.60 8.18
CA ASN A 19 -8.25 13.20 9.10
C ASN A 19 -6.81 13.16 8.57
N LEU A 20 -6.57 12.55 7.41
CA LEU A 20 -5.25 12.54 6.79
C LEU A 20 -5.04 13.77 5.91
N SER A 21 -3.83 14.31 5.89
CA SER A 21 -3.47 15.45 5.03
C SER A 21 -3.59 15.14 3.54
N SER A 22 -3.43 13.86 3.18
CA SER A 22 -3.66 13.35 1.84
C SER A 22 -4.08 11.88 1.94
N ALA A 23 -5.03 11.50 1.10
CA ALA A 23 -5.45 10.12 0.91
C ALA A 23 -5.69 9.92 -0.59
N SER A 24 -5.22 8.80 -1.12
CA SER A 24 -5.51 8.45 -2.52
C SER A 24 -7.01 8.26 -2.72
N PHE A 25 -7.53 8.74 -3.85
CA PHE A 25 -8.92 8.44 -4.22
C PHE A 25 -9.16 6.92 -4.38
N LEU A 26 -8.11 6.14 -4.66
CA LEU A 26 -8.17 4.68 -4.78
C LEU A 26 -8.39 3.98 -3.43
N GLN A 27 -8.22 4.68 -2.31
CA GLN A 27 -8.48 4.18 -0.97
C GLN A 27 -9.85 4.64 -0.42
N LEU A 28 -10.61 5.43 -1.18
CA LEU A 28 -11.99 5.77 -0.82
C LEU A 28 -12.90 4.54 -0.90
N PRO A 29 -13.75 4.24 0.10
CA PRO A 29 -14.72 3.14 0.01
C PRO A 29 -15.61 3.18 -1.24
N GLU A 30 -15.94 4.38 -1.73
CA GLU A 30 -16.73 4.62 -2.93
C GLU A 30 -16.04 4.11 -4.19
N TRP A 31 -14.70 4.10 -4.21
CA TRP A 31 -13.94 3.49 -5.30
C TRP A 31 -14.17 1.98 -5.39
N GLY A 32 -14.36 1.32 -4.26
CA GLY A 32 -14.73 -0.10 -4.23
C GLY A 32 -16.11 -0.34 -4.85
N ALA A 33 -17.06 0.59 -4.67
CA ALA A 33 -18.42 0.47 -5.20
C ALA A 33 -18.48 0.59 -6.74
N VAL A 34 -17.58 1.35 -7.36
CA VAL A 34 -17.53 1.46 -8.83
C VAL A 34 -16.86 0.27 -9.52
N LYS A 35 -16.18 -0.61 -8.76
CA LYS A 35 -15.51 -1.80 -9.28
C LYS A 35 -16.42 -3.02 -9.17
N THR A 36 -17.47 -3.07 -9.99
CA THR A 36 -18.53 -4.10 -9.93
C THR A 36 -18.02 -5.54 -10.05
N ASP A 37 -16.93 -5.76 -10.81
CA ASP A 37 -16.32 -7.09 -10.99
C ASP A 37 -15.39 -7.50 -9.84
N TRP A 38 -15.27 -6.65 -8.82
CA TRP A 38 -14.44 -6.87 -7.64
C TRP A 38 -15.31 -6.82 -6.38
N LYS A 39 -15.01 -7.69 -5.42
CA LYS A 39 -15.49 -7.50 -4.06
C LYS A 39 -14.59 -6.47 -3.38
N ASN A 40 -15.15 -5.64 -2.54
CA ASN A 40 -14.40 -4.66 -1.76
C ASN A 40 -14.66 -4.85 -0.26
N LYS A 41 -13.67 -4.54 0.56
CA LYS A 41 -13.75 -4.59 2.01
C LYS A 41 -12.88 -3.49 2.61
N SER A 42 -13.45 -2.71 3.53
CA SER A 42 -12.69 -1.78 4.35
C SER A 42 -12.02 -2.52 5.49
N LEU A 43 -10.71 -2.40 5.60
CA LEU A 43 -9.90 -3.00 6.64
C LEU A 43 -9.34 -1.92 7.57
N GLY A 44 -9.33 -2.22 8.86
CA GLY A 44 -8.61 -1.46 9.88
C GLY A 44 -7.36 -2.21 10.33
N ILE A 45 -6.28 -1.47 10.54
CA ILE A 45 -5.00 -1.94 11.06
C ILE A 45 -4.91 -1.48 12.51
N TYR A 46 -4.88 -2.43 13.43
CA TYR A 46 -4.92 -2.18 14.86
C TYR A 46 -3.60 -2.53 15.53
N ASP A 47 -3.13 -1.64 16.40
CA ASP A 47 -2.11 -1.94 17.41
C ASP A 47 -2.80 -1.99 18.79
N GLY A 48 -3.13 -3.20 19.25
CA GLY A 48 -4.02 -3.40 20.39
C GLY A 48 -5.44 -2.93 20.10
N GLU A 49 -5.89 -1.89 20.80
CA GLU A 49 -7.21 -1.27 20.60
C GLU A 49 -7.16 -0.05 19.67
N SER A 50 -5.96 0.45 19.38
CA SER A 50 -5.75 1.67 18.58
C SER A 50 -5.83 1.37 17.09
N LEU A 51 -6.74 2.04 16.38
CA LEU A 51 -6.78 2.04 14.92
C LEU A 51 -5.68 2.96 14.38
N ILE A 52 -4.61 2.39 13.85
CA ILE A 52 -3.42 3.13 13.37
C ILE A 52 -3.36 3.28 11.85
N GLY A 53 -4.20 2.54 11.12
CA GLY A 53 -4.23 2.56 9.67
C GLY A 53 -5.49 1.92 9.10
N VAL A 54 -5.73 2.15 7.82
CA VAL A 54 -6.86 1.59 7.07
C VAL A 54 -6.42 1.16 5.68
N ALA A 55 -7.12 0.20 5.09
CA ALA A 55 -6.90 -0.22 3.73
C ALA A 55 -8.23 -0.55 3.03
N LEU A 56 -8.39 -0.08 1.79
CA LEU A 56 -9.39 -0.63 0.88
C LEU A 56 -8.81 -1.87 0.22
N LEU A 57 -9.34 -3.05 0.59
CA LEU A 57 -9.01 -4.31 -0.07
C LEU A 57 -10.00 -4.58 -1.20
N LEU A 58 -9.49 -4.77 -2.40
CA LEU A 58 -10.22 -5.27 -3.55
C LEU A 58 -9.86 -6.74 -3.78
N THR A 59 -10.85 -7.63 -3.90
CA THR A 59 -10.62 -9.04 -4.22
C THR A 59 -11.35 -9.46 -5.49
N ARG A 60 -10.68 -10.27 -6.30
CA ARG A 60 -11.25 -10.92 -7.48
C ARG A 60 -11.06 -12.43 -7.36
N ALA A 61 -12.17 -13.16 -7.40
CA ALA A 61 -12.13 -14.62 -7.41
C ALA A 61 -11.48 -15.11 -8.70
N LEU A 62 -10.67 -16.17 -8.61
CA LEU A 62 -10.20 -16.86 -9.80
C LEU A 62 -11.22 -17.91 -10.23
N PRO A 63 -11.42 -18.14 -11.54
CA PRO A 63 -12.22 -19.26 -12.01
C PRO A 63 -11.65 -20.59 -11.49
N VAL A 64 -12.54 -21.54 -11.18
CA VAL A 64 -12.22 -22.95 -10.88
C VAL A 64 -11.53 -23.23 -9.55
N VAL A 65 -10.75 -22.31 -8.97
CA VAL A 65 -10.12 -22.47 -7.66
C VAL A 65 -10.84 -21.65 -6.59
N ALA A 66 -10.99 -22.19 -5.38
CA ALA A 66 -11.58 -21.49 -4.24
C ALA A 66 -10.62 -20.45 -3.61
N LYS A 67 -9.90 -19.69 -4.45
CA LYS A 67 -8.93 -18.67 -4.06
C LYS A 67 -9.20 -17.35 -4.77
N SER A 68 -8.72 -16.25 -4.18
CA SER A 68 -8.85 -14.92 -4.75
C SER A 68 -7.52 -14.18 -4.88
N PHE A 69 -7.43 -13.28 -5.85
CA PHE A 69 -6.39 -12.27 -5.92
C PHE A 69 -6.84 -11.05 -5.12
N GLY A 70 -5.98 -10.55 -4.23
CA GLY A 70 -6.22 -9.37 -3.41
C GLY A 70 -5.35 -8.20 -3.85
N TYR A 71 -5.89 -6.99 -3.78
CA TYR A 71 -5.19 -5.76 -4.14
C TYR A 71 -5.54 -4.62 -3.20
N ILE A 72 -4.52 -3.93 -2.69
CA ILE A 72 -4.64 -2.67 -1.94
C ILE A 72 -3.96 -1.57 -2.77
N PRO A 73 -4.72 -0.84 -3.60
CA PRO A 73 -4.18 0.22 -4.47
C PRO A 73 -3.84 1.48 -3.68
N GLU A 74 -2.60 1.96 -3.73
CA GLU A 74 -2.14 3.20 -3.07
C GLU A 74 -2.36 3.24 -1.55
N GLY A 75 -2.50 2.07 -0.93
CA GLY A 75 -2.53 1.92 0.52
C GLY A 75 -1.69 0.72 1.00
N PRO A 76 -1.82 0.33 2.27
CA PRO A 76 -2.64 0.97 3.30
C PRO A 76 -2.26 2.42 3.61
N LEU A 77 -3.20 3.15 4.22
CA LEU A 77 -2.99 4.50 4.75
C LEU A 77 -2.83 4.43 6.27
N PHE A 78 -2.00 5.29 6.83
CA PHE A 78 -1.62 5.26 8.25
C PHE A 78 -1.73 6.64 8.89
N LEU A 79 -1.90 6.66 10.21
CA LEU A 79 -1.66 7.85 11.01
C LEU A 79 -0.18 8.28 10.91
N PRO A 80 0.14 9.56 11.21
CA PRO A 80 1.54 10.00 11.31
C PRO A 80 2.37 9.09 12.22
N HIS A 81 3.64 8.90 11.86
CA HIS A 81 4.60 8.03 12.56
C HIS A 81 4.33 6.52 12.47
N HIS A 82 3.28 6.08 11.77
CA HIS A 82 3.05 4.68 11.44
C HIS A 82 3.33 4.42 9.95
N SER A 83 3.73 3.20 9.59
CA SER A 83 4.09 2.86 8.22
C SER A 83 3.95 1.37 7.90
N HIS A 84 4.44 0.98 6.73
CA HIS A 84 4.47 -0.39 6.22
C HIS A 84 5.51 -1.27 6.93
N GLU A 85 5.57 -1.19 8.25
CA GLU A 85 6.52 -1.95 9.07
C GLU A 85 6.27 -3.45 8.95
N GLY A 86 7.32 -4.26 9.16
CA GLY A 86 7.24 -5.71 8.99
C GLY A 86 6.11 -6.40 9.78
N LYS A 87 5.74 -5.87 10.95
CA LYS A 87 4.60 -6.41 11.72
C LYS A 87 3.25 -6.17 11.05
N VAL A 88 3.08 -5.02 10.38
CA VAL A 88 1.86 -4.71 9.63
C VAL A 88 1.78 -5.59 8.38
N LEU A 89 2.90 -5.75 7.66
CA LEU A 89 2.97 -6.61 6.49
C LEU A 89 2.67 -8.08 6.85
N ALA A 90 3.24 -8.58 7.94
CA ALA A 90 2.93 -9.92 8.47
C ALA A 90 1.45 -10.06 8.86
N ALA A 91 0.84 -9.03 9.45
CA ALA A 91 -0.58 -9.05 9.80
C ALA A 91 -1.48 -9.11 8.55
N LEU A 92 -1.16 -8.33 7.51
CA LEU A 92 -1.85 -8.37 6.20
C LEU A 92 -1.68 -9.72 5.50
N GLU A 93 -0.50 -10.32 5.56
CA GLU A 93 -0.24 -11.65 5.01
C GLU A 93 -1.08 -12.72 5.73
N ASN A 94 -1.13 -12.68 7.07
CA ASN A 94 -1.95 -13.60 7.87
C ASN A 94 -3.44 -13.44 7.56
N TYR A 95 -3.91 -12.20 7.45
CA TYR A 95 -5.28 -11.90 7.03
C TYR A 95 -5.59 -12.46 5.63
N ALA A 96 -4.67 -12.25 4.67
CA ALA A 96 -4.82 -12.76 3.31
C ALA A 96 -4.96 -14.29 3.28
N LYS A 97 -4.14 -15.01 4.07
CA LYS A 97 -4.24 -16.48 4.21
C LYS A 97 -5.60 -16.91 4.75
N GLN A 98 -6.11 -16.24 5.79
CA GLN A 98 -7.42 -16.54 6.39
C GLN A 98 -8.58 -16.31 5.41
N GLU A 99 -8.48 -15.30 4.55
CA GLU A 99 -9.49 -14.98 3.54
C GLU A 99 -9.31 -15.74 2.21
N ASN A 100 -8.45 -16.76 2.15
CA ASN A 100 -8.12 -17.53 0.94
C ASN A 100 -7.64 -16.65 -0.23
N ILE A 101 -6.92 -15.57 0.08
CA ILE A 101 -6.24 -14.70 -0.89
C ILE A 101 -4.86 -15.31 -1.17
N PHE A 102 -4.63 -15.80 -2.39
CA PHE A 102 -3.36 -16.47 -2.72
C PHE A 102 -2.20 -15.49 -3.00
N LEU A 103 -2.54 -14.27 -3.42
CA LEU A 103 -1.61 -13.19 -3.68
C LEU A 103 -2.27 -11.88 -3.28
N LEU A 104 -1.63 -11.17 -2.34
CA LEU A 104 -2.01 -9.81 -1.96
C LEU A 104 -1.00 -8.84 -2.57
N ARG A 105 -1.43 -8.06 -3.57
CA ARG A 105 -0.63 -6.97 -4.14
C ARG A 105 -0.85 -5.70 -3.32
N ILE A 106 0.23 -5.03 -2.96
CA ILE A 106 0.21 -3.73 -2.27
C ILE A 106 1.06 -2.76 -3.10
N GLY A 107 0.57 -1.54 -3.31
CA GLY A 107 1.29 -0.53 -4.08
C GLY A 107 1.04 0.86 -3.51
N PRO A 108 1.72 1.25 -2.42
CA PRO A 108 1.43 2.48 -1.72
C PRO A 108 1.94 3.71 -2.50
N ALA A 109 1.23 4.83 -2.41
CA ALA A 109 1.60 6.09 -3.03
C ALA A 109 2.67 6.84 -2.20
N ILE A 110 3.88 6.27 -2.11
CA ILE A 110 4.98 6.85 -1.34
C ILE A 110 6.08 7.28 -2.30
N ALA A 111 6.42 8.58 -2.26
CA ALA A 111 7.59 9.09 -2.99
C ALA A 111 8.86 8.39 -2.48
N TYR A 112 9.68 7.91 -3.42
CA TYR A 112 10.94 7.26 -3.11
C TYR A 112 12.14 8.07 -3.59
N ARG A 113 12.12 8.50 -4.86
CA ARG A 113 13.20 9.23 -5.50
C ARG A 113 12.64 10.27 -6.45
N ASP A 114 13.32 11.42 -6.51
CA ASP A 114 13.10 12.46 -7.51
C ASP A 114 14.41 12.83 -8.22
N TRP A 115 14.27 13.29 -9.45
CA TRP A 115 15.37 13.71 -10.31
C TRP A 115 15.09 15.09 -10.88
N GLU A 116 16.03 16.00 -10.67
CA GLU A 116 16.03 17.29 -11.36
C GLU A 116 16.37 17.12 -12.85
N PRO A 117 15.86 18.01 -13.72
CA PRO A 117 16.08 17.93 -15.16
C PRO A 117 17.56 17.81 -15.57
N GLU A 118 18.46 18.46 -14.85
CA GLU A 118 19.90 18.51 -15.13
C GLU A 118 20.56 17.15 -14.94
N VAL A 119 20.18 16.41 -13.89
CA VAL A 119 20.66 15.05 -13.63
C VAL A 119 20.20 14.10 -14.73
N ILE A 120 18.94 14.24 -15.17
CA ILE A 120 18.40 13.42 -16.27
C ILE A 120 19.12 13.73 -17.59
N LYS A 121 19.32 15.01 -17.92
CA LYS A 121 20.03 15.41 -19.14
C LYS A 121 21.46 14.88 -19.14
N ALA A 122 22.17 14.97 -18.02
CA ALA A 122 23.53 14.45 -17.88
C ALA A 122 23.58 12.92 -18.06
N ALA A 123 22.64 12.20 -17.43
CA ALA A 123 22.53 10.76 -17.57
C ALA A 123 22.30 10.34 -19.04
N LEU A 124 21.35 10.98 -19.73
CA LEU A 124 21.08 10.73 -21.14
C LEU A 124 22.28 11.01 -22.06
N ALA A 125 23.11 11.99 -21.72
CA ALA A 125 24.31 12.34 -22.48
C ALA A 125 25.50 11.38 -22.25
N SER A 126 25.45 10.55 -21.20
CA SER A 126 26.57 9.71 -20.77
C SER A 126 26.69 8.35 -21.48
N ASP A 127 25.82 8.03 -22.44
CA ASP A 127 25.66 6.71 -23.10
C ASP A 127 25.43 5.51 -22.15
N HIS A 128 25.45 5.70 -20.83
CA HIS A 128 25.32 4.67 -19.81
C HIS A 128 23.92 4.60 -19.17
N ALA A 129 23.06 5.60 -19.40
CA ALA A 129 21.73 5.63 -18.83
C ALA A 129 20.77 4.69 -19.58
N SER A 130 20.33 3.63 -18.89
CA SER A 130 19.33 2.68 -19.41
C SER A 130 18.02 2.69 -18.61
N SER A 131 18.01 3.26 -17.41
CA SER A 131 16.84 3.35 -16.52
C SER A 131 17.04 4.39 -15.42
N LEU A 132 15.97 5.07 -15.01
CA LEU A 132 15.98 5.93 -13.82
C LEU A 132 16.33 5.14 -12.54
N LEU A 133 16.02 3.84 -12.50
CA LEU A 133 16.32 3.00 -11.34
C LEU A 133 17.83 2.88 -11.07
N THR A 134 18.65 3.05 -12.11
CA THR A 134 20.12 2.98 -12.07
C THR A 134 20.78 4.36 -12.15
N THR A 135 20.01 5.42 -12.37
CA THR A 135 20.49 6.81 -12.37
C THR A 135 20.48 7.35 -10.95
N GLU A 136 21.56 8.01 -10.54
CA GLU A 136 21.62 8.72 -9.25
C GLU A 136 20.46 9.70 -9.14
N SER A 137 19.71 9.63 -8.04
CA SER A 137 18.59 10.53 -7.78
C SER A 137 19.05 11.82 -7.13
N THR A 138 18.40 12.93 -7.47
CA THR A 138 18.63 14.22 -6.80
C THR A 138 18.20 14.17 -5.34
N VAL A 139 17.05 13.56 -5.06
CA VAL A 139 16.50 13.43 -3.72
C VAL A 139 16.04 11.99 -3.49
N GLU A 140 16.36 11.43 -2.34
CA GLU A 140 15.70 10.23 -1.83
C GLU A 140 14.83 10.59 -0.61
N TYR A 141 13.58 10.14 -0.62
CA TYR A 141 12.64 10.41 0.46
C TYR A 141 12.70 9.30 1.51
N GLN A 142 12.90 9.69 2.77
CA GLN A 142 13.01 8.76 3.89
C GLN A 142 11.80 7.80 4.04
N PRO A 143 10.53 8.25 3.90
CA PRO A 143 9.38 7.34 3.95
C PRO A 143 9.44 6.23 2.88
N GLY A 144 9.85 6.57 1.64
CA GLY A 144 10.01 5.61 0.55
C GLY A 144 11.15 4.63 0.79
N ARG A 145 12.28 5.10 1.32
CA ARG A 145 13.40 4.23 1.72
C ARG A 145 12.96 3.19 2.75
N THR A 146 12.33 3.64 3.83
CA THR A 146 11.86 2.77 4.92
C THR A 146 10.83 1.75 4.44
N ALA A 147 9.89 2.17 3.57
CA ALA A 147 8.94 1.26 2.95
C ALA A 147 9.65 0.20 2.08
N MET A 148 10.62 0.61 1.26
CA MET A 148 11.36 -0.30 0.38
C MET A 148 12.19 -1.32 1.16
N GLU A 149 12.84 -0.90 2.25
CA GLU A 149 13.55 -1.80 3.16
C GLU A 149 12.62 -2.80 3.84
N SER A 150 11.42 -2.37 4.21
CA SER A 150 10.42 -3.24 4.83
C SER A 150 9.89 -4.27 3.82
N PHE A 151 9.54 -3.84 2.61
CA PHE A 151 9.06 -4.76 1.56
C PHE A 151 10.09 -5.81 1.16
N LYS A 152 11.38 -5.45 1.05
CA LYS A 152 12.46 -6.40 0.74
C LYS A 152 12.67 -7.48 1.81
N LYS A 153 12.24 -7.24 3.05
CA LYS A 153 12.34 -8.21 4.15
C LYS A 153 11.11 -9.12 4.28
N SER A 154 10.01 -8.78 3.60
CA SER A 154 8.72 -9.46 3.73
C SER A 154 8.35 -10.36 2.54
N GLY A 155 9.17 -10.41 1.49
CA GLY A 155 9.04 -11.34 0.36
C GLY A 155 10.28 -12.21 0.23
#